data_AF-A0A4R3A332-F1
#
_entry.id   AF-A0A4R3A332-F1
#
_cell.length_a   1.000
_cell.length_b   1.000
_cell.length_c   1.000
_cell.angle_alpha   90.00
_cell.angle_beta   90.00
_cell.angle_gamma   90.00
#
_symmetry.space_group_name_H-M   'P 1'
#
loop_
_entity.id
_entity.type
_entity.pdbx_description
1 polymer ?
#
loop_
_entity_poly.entity_id
_entity_poly.type
_entity_poly.pdbx_seq_one_letter_code
_entity_poly.pdbx_strand_id
1 'polypeptide(L)'
;MTFEESLDFLNSYEPDDYRSLKIAQENWKSLISEDRGNLERLYDIYFATIKGFLGENDALALNGVKAYNFILAFSGTTTVASHGGKEEAWRILNERHAQHLDLLRRAISRPNSVVSEKFSRTKTGTWADIVTSMLDLYYWHKPYSNRDETLRTEAAMLVPEIYRAFPEHKSFLLPDHLMLHPDAIREAGDLIRFYTLEKGQPDAPLLVDLAYDMFGFHSDKGKPAHAQSAAILQHALSDASSWTEQQLDKFLEDVIFTPLDIQTYSQQKAEALLQSTIANYERLLRENKYESHLGTSAQTYRERDEKSLQMHRATLNLIQTDFDAWNGKRRDKAVQRLAVSATTRKAFKVVKTKLPAPYGERIGALLDEVADYSNRPKLYPPHKPSENRFKDLGLKLLVIEQLMYQQKVLKPQFDIHLFAKEYEKREISVEIDGYEIIPEVETYFKNLAISDELLAKVETLHQSSGLDGGSEFIYHLYPFWDPGSGDEAIPVSDKAISDLELLPNLNSISGLENSKPSAKLLKALAARDIKVSTEE
;
A
#
# COMPACT_ATOMS: atom_id res chain seq x y z
N MET A 1 6.39 26.66 22.39
CA MET A 1 7.85 26.50 22.20
C MET A 1 8.27 27.57 21.22
N THR A 2 9.34 28.32 21.50
CA THR A 2 9.90 29.30 20.56
C THR A 2 10.67 28.60 19.42
N PHE A 3 11.08 29.35 18.39
CA PHE A 3 11.87 28.78 17.30
C PHE A 3 13.22 28.24 17.80
N GLU A 4 13.91 28.98 18.66
CA GLU A 4 15.20 28.60 19.23
C GLU A 4 15.07 27.37 20.14
N GLU A 5 14.04 27.35 21.00
CA GLU A 5 13.72 26.17 21.84
C GLU A 5 13.45 24.92 20.97
N SER A 6 12.83 25.09 19.80
CA SER A 6 12.56 23.98 18.88
C SER A 6 13.82 23.39 18.26
N LEU A 7 14.83 24.21 17.99
CA LEU A 7 16.14 23.72 17.56
C LEU A 7 16.85 23.03 18.72
N ASP A 8 16.79 23.57 19.93
CA ASP A 8 17.44 22.96 21.10
C ASP A 8 16.80 21.64 21.52
N PHE A 9 15.49 21.47 21.27
CA PHE A 9 14.80 20.20 21.44
C PHE A 9 15.41 19.06 20.62
N LEU A 10 16.05 19.34 19.48
CA LEU A 10 16.74 18.30 18.70
C LEU A 10 17.91 17.66 19.45
N ASN A 11 18.46 18.32 20.47
CA ASN A 11 19.49 17.76 21.34
C ASN A 11 18.93 16.84 22.42
N SER A 12 17.61 16.88 22.67
CA SER A 12 17.01 16.15 23.80
C SER A 12 16.65 14.71 23.46
N TYR A 13 16.84 14.26 22.22
CA TYR A 13 16.47 12.90 21.80
C TYR A 13 17.47 12.27 20.83
N GLU A 14 17.52 10.94 20.89
CA GLU A 14 18.38 10.10 20.05
C GLU A 14 17.76 9.87 18.66
N PRO A 15 18.55 9.65 17.60
CA PRO A 15 17.99 9.55 16.23
C PRO A 15 17.08 8.34 15.95
N ASP A 16 16.95 7.41 16.89
CA ASP A 16 16.00 6.30 16.87
C ASP A 16 14.68 6.60 17.58
N ASP A 17 14.57 7.75 18.26
CA ASP A 17 13.33 8.20 18.92
C ASP A 17 12.36 8.83 17.90
N TYR A 18 11.54 7.96 17.31
CA TYR A 18 10.48 8.34 16.38
C TYR A 18 9.46 9.30 16.99
N ARG A 19 9.13 9.17 18.28
CA ARG A 19 8.11 10.02 18.94
C ARG A 19 8.63 11.44 19.04
N SER A 20 9.88 11.61 19.46
CA SER A 20 10.49 12.94 19.56
C SER A 20 10.73 13.56 18.18
N LEU A 21 11.10 12.79 17.16
CA LEU A 21 11.13 13.28 15.78
C LEU A 21 9.77 13.82 15.32
N LYS A 22 8.68 13.10 15.63
CA LYS A 22 7.32 13.58 15.30
C LYS A 22 6.92 14.83 16.06
N ILE A 23 7.31 14.94 17.33
CA ILE A 23 7.10 16.15 18.13
C ILE A 23 7.84 17.34 17.52
N ALA A 24 9.10 17.17 17.11
CA ALA A 24 9.87 18.24 16.46
C ALA A 24 9.17 18.73 15.17
N GLN A 25 8.69 17.80 14.34
CA GLN A 25 7.95 18.12 13.11
C GLN A 25 6.66 18.90 13.38
N GLU A 26 5.83 18.46 14.33
CA GLU A 26 4.58 19.16 14.66
C GLU A 26 4.84 20.53 15.31
N ASN A 27 5.90 20.67 16.11
CA ASN A 27 6.32 21.97 16.65
C ASN A 27 6.68 22.95 15.54
N TRP A 28 7.49 22.55 14.56
CA TRP A 28 7.82 23.40 13.41
C TRP A 28 6.61 23.72 12.56
N LYS A 29 5.73 22.75 12.31
CA LYS A 29 4.46 22.98 11.61
C LYS A 29 3.60 24.05 12.30
N SER A 30 3.52 24.04 13.64
CA SER A 30 2.84 25.09 14.40
C SER A 30 3.53 26.45 14.23
N LEU A 31 4.84 26.50 14.42
CA LEU A 31 5.64 27.73 14.29
C LEU A 31 5.56 28.36 12.89
N ILE A 32 5.55 27.54 11.83
CA ILE A 32 5.38 27.99 10.44
C ILE A 32 3.95 28.54 10.22
N SER A 33 2.96 27.94 10.87
CA SER A 33 1.56 28.40 10.78
C SER A 33 1.36 29.75 11.49
N GLU A 34 2.10 29.99 12.58
CA GLU A 34 2.11 31.26 13.32
C GLU A 34 2.88 32.36 12.58
N ASP A 35 4.06 32.04 12.03
CA ASP A 35 4.88 32.94 11.23
C ASP A 35 5.56 32.18 10.09
N ARG A 36 5.17 32.50 8.85
CA ARG A 36 5.72 31.88 7.63
C ARG A 36 7.21 32.14 7.45
N GLY A 37 7.76 33.22 8.01
CA GLY A 37 9.20 33.49 7.97
C GLY A 37 10.04 32.41 8.63
N ASN A 38 9.47 31.63 9.56
CA ASN A 38 10.15 30.49 10.16
C ASN A 38 10.50 29.40 9.14
N LEU A 39 9.74 29.28 8.03
CA LEU A 39 10.05 28.31 6.98
C LEU A 39 11.32 28.70 6.21
N GLU A 40 11.48 29.99 5.86
CA GLU A 40 12.72 30.48 5.24
C GLU A 40 13.93 30.25 6.17
N ARG A 41 13.77 30.54 7.48
CA ARG A 41 14.82 30.28 8.48
C ARG A 41 15.21 28.80 8.54
N LEU A 42 14.25 27.89 8.49
CA LEU A 42 14.53 26.45 8.46
C LEU A 42 15.28 26.05 7.18
N TYR A 43 14.90 26.59 6.02
CA TYR A 43 15.63 26.37 4.77
C TYR A 43 17.06 26.94 4.83
N ASP A 44 17.26 28.12 5.40
CA ASP A 44 18.61 28.69 5.58
C ASP A 44 19.50 27.77 6.43
N ILE A 45 18.98 27.29 7.56
CA ILE A 45 19.66 26.32 8.42
C ILE A 45 19.92 25.01 7.67
N TYR A 46 18.96 24.53 6.88
CA TYR A 46 19.10 23.33 6.06
C TYR A 46 20.26 23.45 5.07
N PHE A 47 20.27 24.49 4.24
CA PHE A 47 21.32 24.71 3.25
C PHE A 47 22.69 24.91 3.92
N ALA A 48 22.75 25.68 5.01
CA ALA A 48 23.96 25.88 5.80
C ALA A 48 24.48 24.56 6.40
N THR A 49 23.59 23.72 6.92
CA THR A 49 23.94 22.44 7.54
C THR A 49 24.49 21.45 6.49
N ILE A 50 23.88 21.37 5.30
CA ILE A 50 24.42 20.53 4.21
C ILE A 50 25.79 21.02 3.75
N LYS A 51 25.96 22.34 3.58
CA LYS A 51 27.27 22.95 3.29
C LYS A 51 28.31 22.62 4.36
N GLY A 52 27.92 22.71 5.64
CA GLY A 52 28.73 22.31 6.78
C GLY A 52 29.20 20.86 6.71
N PHE A 53 28.29 19.94 6.39
CA PHE A 53 28.66 18.54 6.14
C PHE A 53 29.63 18.37 4.98
N LEU A 54 29.59 19.24 3.97
CA LEU A 54 30.48 19.24 2.81
C LEU A 54 31.77 20.06 3.03
N GLY A 55 32.05 20.49 4.27
CA GLY A 55 33.30 21.15 4.66
C GLY A 55 33.31 22.66 4.45
N GLU A 56 32.18 23.28 4.13
CA GLU A 56 32.07 24.74 4.09
C GLU A 56 31.75 25.31 5.48
N ASN A 57 32.34 26.46 5.81
CA ASN A 57 32.02 27.14 7.05
C ASN A 57 30.78 28.03 6.87
N ASP A 58 29.72 27.74 7.60
CA ASP A 58 28.50 28.55 7.66
C ASP A 58 28.05 28.68 9.12
N ALA A 59 27.79 29.90 9.58
CA ALA A 59 27.44 30.17 10.98
C ALA A 59 26.07 29.59 11.39
N LEU A 60 25.19 29.32 10.41
CA LEU A 60 23.89 28.70 10.64
C LEU A 60 23.95 27.17 10.65
N ALA A 61 25.09 26.57 10.29
CA ALA A 61 25.23 25.13 10.19
C ALA A 61 25.09 24.46 11.56
N LEU A 62 24.18 23.49 11.65
CA LEU A 62 24.12 22.57 12.77
C LEU A 62 25.24 21.54 12.64
N ASN A 63 25.65 20.93 13.76
CA ASN A 63 26.69 19.91 13.79
C ASN A 63 26.28 18.68 14.62
N GLY A 64 27.05 17.60 14.48
CA GLY A 64 26.86 16.35 15.22
C GLY A 64 25.48 15.72 15.00
N VAL A 65 24.98 15.07 16.05
CA VAL A 65 23.67 14.39 16.05
C VAL A 65 22.52 15.38 15.83
N LYS A 66 22.65 16.63 16.31
CA LYS A 66 21.65 17.69 16.10
C LYS A 66 21.40 17.94 14.60
N ALA A 67 22.48 18.01 13.81
CA ALA A 67 22.39 18.18 12.36
C ALA A 67 21.69 17.01 11.68
N TYR A 68 22.02 15.78 12.08
CA TYR A 68 21.38 14.58 11.54
C TYR A 68 19.87 14.55 11.85
N ASN A 69 19.50 14.76 13.12
CA ASN A 69 18.09 14.86 13.53
C ASN A 69 17.35 15.97 12.78
N PHE A 70 17.99 17.13 12.60
CA PHE A 70 17.41 18.25 11.87
C PHE A 70 17.09 17.88 10.42
N ILE A 71 18.05 17.34 9.66
CA ILE A 71 17.85 17.01 8.24
C ILE A 71 16.72 15.99 8.08
N LEU A 72 16.71 14.93 8.90
CA LEU A 72 15.68 13.90 8.86
C LEU A 72 14.30 14.43 9.23
N ALA A 73 14.21 15.24 10.29
CA ALA A 73 12.96 15.83 10.71
C ALA A 73 12.45 16.81 9.64
N PHE A 74 13.29 17.75 9.20
CA PHE A 74 12.90 18.80 8.27
C PHE A 74 12.41 18.24 6.94
N SER A 75 13.11 17.24 6.39
CA SER A 75 12.77 16.63 5.10
C SER A 75 11.60 15.64 5.14
N GLY A 76 10.99 15.45 6.32
CA GLY A 76 9.93 14.47 6.53
C GLY A 76 8.51 14.96 6.23
N THR A 77 7.56 14.04 6.42
CA THR A 77 6.19 14.15 5.89
C THR A 77 5.31 15.23 6.54
N THR A 78 5.60 15.63 7.78
CA THR A 78 4.69 16.43 8.62
C THR A 78 5.26 17.80 9.02
N THR A 79 6.47 18.15 8.60
CA THR A 79 7.10 19.43 8.98
C THR A 79 6.34 20.64 8.44
N VAL A 80 5.75 20.51 7.25
CA VAL A 80 5.10 21.61 6.54
C VAL A 80 3.61 21.33 6.40
N ALA A 81 2.78 22.29 6.82
CA ALA A 81 1.32 22.16 6.77
C ALA A 81 0.78 22.18 5.32
N SER A 82 -0.27 21.39 5.06
CA SER A 82 -0.95 21.33 3.76
C SER A 82 -1.71 22.62 3.37
N HIS A 83 -2.00 23.52 4.32
CA HIS A 83 -2.76 24.75 4.09
C HIS A 83 -1.84 25.95 3.83
N GLY A 84 -1.25 26.05 2.64
CA GLY A 84 -0.40 27.19 2.23
C GLY A 84 1.08 27.05 2.59
N GLY A 85 1.43 26.20 3.56
CA GLY A 85 2.82 25.96 3.96
C GLY A 85 3.61 25.23 2.87
N LYS A 86 3.01 24.22 2.23
CA LYS A 86 3.65 23.47 1.15
C LYS A 86 3.90 24.33 -0.09
N GLU A 87 2.98 25.25 -0.41
CA GLU A 87 3.14 26.19 -1.52
C GLU A 87 4.37 27.07 -1.31
N GLU A 88 4.56 27.56 -0.08
CA GLU A 88 5.72 28.37 0.27
C GLU A 88 7.02 27.56 0.31
N ALA A 89 6.98 26.34 0.86
CA ALA A 89 8.14 25.45 0.85
C ALA A 89 8.60 25.14 -0.58
N TRP A 90 7.63 24.87 -1.46
CA TRP A 90 7.89 24.62 -2.88
C TRP A 90 8.45 25.86 -3.59
N ARG A 91 7.94 27.05 -3.28
CA ARG A 91 8.48 28.32 -3.81
C ARG A 91 9.96 28.47 -3.43
N ILE A 92 10.30 28.32 -2.15
CA ILE A 92 11.68 28.45 -1.65
C ILE A 92 12.59 27.39 -2.29
N LEU A 93 12.12 26.13 -2.36
CA LEU A 93 12.88 25.05 -3.00
C LEU A 93 13.10 25.32 -4.49
N ASN A 94 12.11 25.87 -5.20
CA ASN A 94 12.23 26.26 -6.60
C ASN A 94 13.28 27.37 -6.80
N GLU A 95 13.21 28.43 -5.98
CA GLU A 95 14.19 29.54 -6.04
C GLU A 95 15.62 29.08 -5.78
N ARG A 96 15.79 28.04 -4.97
CA ARG A 96 17.10 27.47 -4.61
C ARG A 96 17.39 26.15 -5.33
N HIS A 97 16.62 25.81 -6.37
CA HIS A 97 16.68 24.48 -7.00
C HIS A 97 18.07 24.17 -7.55
N ALA A 98 18.65 25.10 -8.32
CA ALA A 98 19.98 24.93 -8.90
C ALA A 98 21.07 24.74 -7.83
N GLN A 99 20.99 25.51 -6.73
CA GLN A 99 21.90 25.37 -5.59
C GLN A 99 21.72 24.00 -4.91
N HIS A 100 20.48 23.56 -4.74
CA HIS A 100 20.18 22.28 -4.12
C HIS A 100 20.70 21.10 -4.95
N LEU A 101 20.54 21.14 -6.28
CA LEU A 101 21.11 20.14 -7.18
C LEU A 101 22.65 20.11 -7.15
N ASP A 102 23.32 21.25 -7.04
CA ASP A 102 24.78 21.30 -6.86
C ASP A 102 25.20 20.61 -5.56
N LEU A 103 24.57 20.96 -4.44
CA LEU A 103 24.84 20.33 -3.15
C LEU A 103 24.56 18.83 -3.18
N LEU A 104 23.49 18.40 -3.85
CA LEU A 104 23.15 16.99 -3.96
C LEU A 104 24.22 16.22 -4.76
N ARG A 105 24.71 16.75 -5.90
CA ARG A 105 25.81 16.13 -6.66
C ARG A 105 27.09 15.98 -5.83
N ARG A 106 27.44 17.03 -5.08
CA ARG A 106 28.59 17.00 -4.16
C ARG A 106 28.40 16.01 -3.03
N ALA A 107 27.17 15.90 -2.50
CA ALA A 107 26.81 14.95 -1.47
C ALA A 107 26.89 13.49 -1.96
N ILE A 108 26.46 13.21 -3.19
CA ILE A 108 26.57 11.88 -3.82
C ILE A 108 28.03 11.46 -3.98
N SER A 109 28.91 12.40 -4.32
CA SER A 109 30.34 12.14 -4.54
C SER A 109 31.11 11.82 -3.25
N ARG A 110 30.51 12.08 -2.07
CA ARG A 110 31.13 11.81 -0.78
C ARG A 110 30.96 10.32 -0.39
N PRO A 111 32.02 9.64 0.08
CA PRO A 111 31.93 8.27 0.57
C PRO A 111 30.88 8.08 1.67
N ASN A 112 30.19 6.95 1.66
CA ASN A 112 29.24 6.63 2.72
C ASN A 112 29.99 6.43 4.05
N SER A 113 29.67 7.25 5.05
CA SER A 113 30.29 7.20 6.38
C SER A 113 29.22 7.15 7.46
N VAL A 114 29.50 6.54 8.60
CA VAL A 114 28.62 6.63 9.78
C VAL A 114 28.51 8.09 10.20
N VAL A 115 27.27 8.57 10.33
CA VAL A 115 26.93 9.89 10.88
C VAL A 115 26.37 9.75 12.29
N SER A 116 25.63 8.66 12.55
CA SER A 116 25.11 8.31 13.88
C SER A 116 25.11 6.80 14.09
N GLU A 117 25.63 6.37 15.24
CA GLU A 117 25.60 4.96 15.69
C GLU A 117 24.19 4.51 16.14
N LYS A 118 23.29 5.47 16.39
CA LYS A 118 21.88 5.22 16.71
C LYS A 118 21.01 5.74 15.58
N PHE A 119 20.03 4.95 15.16
CA PHE A 119 19.14 5.30 14.05
C PHE A 119 17.84 4.53 14.11
N SER A 120 16.78 5.15 13.60
CA SER A 120 15.47 4.50 13.50
C SER A 120 15.49 3.27 12.58
N ARG A 121 14.50 2.39 12.73
CA ARG A 121 14.34 1.15 11.93
C ARG A 121 14.33 1.36 10.40
N THR A 122 14.02 2.57 9.94
CA THR A 122 13.90 2.94 8.53
C THR A 122 15.14 3.65 7.99
N LYS A 123 16.18 3.81 8.82
CA LYS A 123 17.40 4.55 8.50
C LYS A 123 18.61 3.67 8.77
N THR A 124 19.78 4.11 8.33
CA THR A 124 21.05 3.37 8.45
C THR A 124 22.06 4.04 9.39
N GLY A 125 21.80 5.29 9.81
CA GLY A 125 22.76 6.09 10.56
C GLY A 125 23.94 6.59 9.71
N THR A 126 23.86 6.48 8.40
CA THR A 126 24.97 6.77 7.48
C THR A 126 24.72 8.03 6.67
N TRP A 127 25.76 8.50 5.97
CA TRP A 127 25.67 9.64 5.07
C TRP A 127 24.57 9.50 4.01
N ALA A 128 24.31 8.26 3.56
CA ALA A 128 23.24 7.98 2.62
C ALA A 128 21.85 8.42 3.11
N ASP A 129 21.59 8.38 4.42
CA ASP A 129 20.33 8.87 5.00
C ASP A 129 20.14 10.38 4.78
N ILE A 130 21.23 11.16 4.83
CA ILE A 130 21.19 12.60 4.54
C ILE A 130 20.92 12.80 3.05
N VAL A 131 21.65 12.11 2.18
CA VAL A 131 21.49 12.24 0.72
C VAL A 131 20.08 11.90 0.25
N THR A 132 19.48 10.81 0.75
CA THR A 132 18.10 10.46 0.39
C THR A 132 17.09 11.44 1.00
N SER A 133 17.31 11.94 2.22
CA SER A 133 16.44 12.99 2.77
C SER A 133 16.51 14.32 2.00
N MET A 134 17.65 14.65 1.38
CA MET A 134 17.70 15.78 0.44
C MET A 134 16.72 15.57 -0.74
N LEU A 135 16.63 14.36 -1.30
CA LEU A 135 15.65 14.04 -2.34
C LEU A 135 14.21 14.05 -1.82
N ASP A 136 13.98 13.51 -0.62
CA ASP A 136 12.65 13.41 -0.01
C ASP A 136 11.94 14.77 0.10
N LEU A 137 12.69 15.89 0.19
CA LEU A 137 12.13 17.25 0.14
C LEU A 137 11.27 17.49 -1.12
N TYR A 138 11.73 17.03 -2.28
CA TYR A 138 10.99 17.18 -3.53
C TYR A 138 9.66 16.43 -3.50
N TYR A 139 9.53 15.41 -2.66
CA TYR A 139 8.29 14.68 -2.48
C TYR A 139 7.41 15.34 -1.41
N TRP A 140 7.93 15.55 -0.19
CA TRP A 140 7.12 15.95 0.95
C TRP A 140 6.74 17.43 0.97
N HIS A 141 7.58 18.30 0.41
CA HIS A 141 7.33 19.75 0.36
C HIS A 141 6.55 20.18 -0.89
N LYS A 142 6.24 19.25 -1.81
CA LYS A 142 5.37 19.53 -2.96
C LYS A 142 3.90 19.66 -2.55
N PRO A 143 3.19 20.72 -2.96
CA PRO A 143 1.75 20.84 -2.76
C PRO A 143 1.00 19.77 -3.52
N TYR A 144 -0.06 19.20 -2.94
CA TYR A 144 -0.90 18.20 -3.61
C TYR A 144 -1.62 18.77 -4.85
N SER A 145 -1.92 20.08 -4.83
CA SER A 145 -2.52 20.82 -5.95
C SER A 145 -1.56 21.02 -7.12
N ASN A 146 -0.24 20.96 -6.87
CA ASN A 146 0.75 21.22 -7.90
C ASN A 146 0.93 19.99 -8.81
N ARG A 147 0.66 20.18 -10.11
CA ARG A 147 0.82 19.15 -11.15
C ARG A 147 2.13 19.29 -11.94
N ASP A 148 2.91 20.33 -11.71
CA ASP A 148 4.24 20.50 -12.32
C ASP A 148 5.25 19.55 -11.67
N GLU A 149 5.93 18.79 -12.54
CA GLU A 149 6.88 17.76 -12.17
C GLU A 149 8.34 18.15 -12.45
N THR A 150 8.58 19.32 -13.05
CA THR A 150 9.90 19.74 -13.56
C THR A 150 11.02 19.55 -12.54
N LEU A 151 10.88 20.11 -11.33
CA LEU A 151 11.89 20.04 -10.27
C LEU A 151 12.14 18.61 -9.80
N ARG A 152 11.09 17.78 -9.75
CA ARG A 152 11.23 16.38 -9.35
C ARG A 152 11.91 15.56 -10.43
N THR A 153 11.60 15.83 -11.71
CA THR A 153 12.25 15.20 -12.86
C THR A 153 13.74 15.58 -12.94
N GLU A 154 14.09 16.85 -12.73
CA GLU A 154 15.49 17.30 -12.69
C GLU A 154 16.26 16.66 -11.52
N ALA A 155 15.65 16.57 -10.33
CA ALA A 155 16.24 15.86 -9.20
C ALA A 155 16.36 14.34 -9.44
N ALA A 156 15.37 13.74 -10.13
CA ALA A 156 15.36 12.32 -10.47
C ALA A 156 16.53 11.89 -11.36
N MET A 157 17.09 12.82 -12.15
CA MET A 157 18.30 12.58 -12.96
C MET A 157 19.51 12.12 -12.13
N LEU A 158 19.55 12.45 -10.84
CA LEU A 158 20.64 12.07 -9.93
C LEU A 158 20.41 10.73 -9.22
N VAL A 159 19.20 10.17 -9.30
CA VAL A 159 18.82 8.93 -8.60
C VAL A 159 19.70 7.74 -9.01
N PRO A 160 20.00 7.49 -10.30
CA PRO A 160 20.86 6.37 -10.68
C PRO A 160 22.28 6.47 -10.08
N GLU A 161 22.79 7.68 -9.85
CA GLU A 161 24.08 7.89 -9.19
C GLU A 161 24.01 7.57 -7.69
N ILE A 162 22.90 7.92 -7.02
CA ILE A 162 22.65 7.60 -5.61
C ILE A 162 22.62 6.10 -5.38
N TYR A 163 21.88 5.35 -6.21
CA TYR A 163 21.84 3.88 -6.12
C TYR A 163 23.25 3.26 -6.23
N ARG A 164 24.09 3.79 -7.13
CA ARG A 164 25.46 3.29 -7.32
C ARG A 164 26.41 3.69 -6.20
N ALA A 165 26.26 4.90 -5.65
CA ALA A 165 27.06 5.41 -4.55
C ALA A 165 26.71 4.75 -3.20
N PHE A 166 25.43 4.43 -2.97
CA PHE A 166 24.91 3.93 -1.69
C PHE A 166 24.12 2.62 -1.85
N PRO A 167 24.73 1.54 -2.37
CA PRO A 167 24.00 0.35 -2.79
C PRO A 167 23.30 -0.40 -1.65
N GLU A 168 23.82 -0.32 -0.43
CA GLU A 168 23.34 -1.01 0.77
C GLU A 168 22.31 -0.17 1.57
N HIS A 169 22.04 1.07 1.13
CA HIS A 169 21.16 1.98 1.84
C HIS A 169 19.68 1.59 1.67
N LYS A 170 18.80 1.97 2.60
CA LYS A 170 17.37 1.68 2.53
C LYS A 170 16.58 2.95 2.27
N SER A 171 15.75 2.96 1.22
CA SER A 171 14.88 4.10 0.93
C SER A 171 13.61 3.70 0.21
N PHE A 172 12.48 3.99 0.85
CA PHE A 172 11.14 3.68 0.33
C PHE A 172 10.70 4.59 -0.82
N LEU A 173 11.23 5.81 -0.93
CA LEU A 173 10.82 6.77 -1.95
C LEU A 173 11.75 6.78 -3.16
N LEU A 174 12.96 6.22 -3.03
CA LEU A 174 13.93 6.27 -4.11
C LEU A 174 13.48 5.56 -5.39
N PRO A 175 12.76 4.41 -5.33
CA PRO A 175 12.13 3.84 -6.52
C PRO A 175 11.11 4.78 -7.18
N ASP A 176 10.28 5.47 -6.40
CA ASP A 176 9.31 6.42 -6.93
C ASP A 176 10.00 7.63 -7.61
N HIS A 177 11.10 8.13 -7.03
CA HIS A 177 11.94 9.14 -7.65
C HIS A 177 12.59 8.63 -8.94
N LEU A 178 13.12 7.39 -8.96
CA LEU A 178 13.70 6.78 -10.16
C LEU A 178 12.70 6.75 -11.31
N MET A 179 11.44 6.45 -11.02
CA MET A 179 10.39 6.37 -12.04
C MET A 179 9.95 7.74 -12.61
N LEU A 180 10.42 8.86 -12.04
CA LEU A 180 10.27 10.20 -12.62
C LEU A 180 11.36 10.55 -13.65
N HIS A 181 12.41 9.72 -13.75
CA HIS A 181 13.49 9.93 -14.70
C HIS A 181 12.97 9.82 -16.15
N PRO A 182 13.38 10.69 -17.09
CA PRO A 182 12.92 10.62 -18.48
C PRO A 182 13.20 9.25 -19.16
N ASP A 183 14.35 8.65 -18.81
CA ASP A 183 14.75 7.30 -19.22
C ASP A 183 14.49 6.21 -18.15
N ALA A 184 13.47 6.34 -17.31
CA ALA A 184 13.24 5.46 -16.15
C ALA A 184 13.34 3.95 -16.47
N ILE A 185 12.81 3.50 -17.61
CA ILE A 185 12.87 2.09 -18.02
C ILE A 185 14.32 1.62 -18.16
N ARG A 186 15.16 2.43 -18.83
CA ARG A 186 16.57 2.12 -19.07
C ARG A 186 17.35 2.17 -17.77
N GLU A 187 17.20 3.24 -16.99
CA GLU A 187 17.91 3.40 -15.73
C GLU A 187 17.55 2.31 -14.70
N ALA A 188 16.25 1.97 -14.56
CA ALA A 188 15.83 0.88 -13.69
C ALA A 188 16.43 -0.46 -14.12
N GLY A 189 16.44 -0.75 -15.43
CA GLY A 189 17.04 -1.98 -15.93
C GLY A 189 18.57 -2.00 -15.78
N ASP A 190 19.24 -0.87 -15.97
CA ASP A 190 20.68 -0.72 -15.74
C ASP A 190 21.05 -0.88 -14.25
N LEU A 191 20.19 -0.41 -13.35
CA LEU A 191 20.36 -0.62 -11.92
C LEU A 191 20.18 -2.09 -11.54
N ILE A 192 19.17 -2.79 -12.06
CA ILE A 192 19.03 -4.24 -11.88
C ILE A 192 20.34 -4.94 -12.30
N ARG A 193 20.88 -4.60 -13.47
CA ARG A 193 22.15 -5.15 -13.96
C ARG A 193 23.32 -4.83 -13.03
N PHE A 194 23.45 -3.59 -12.56
CA PHE A 194 24.50 -3.19 -11.62
C PHE A 194 24.49 -4.04 -10.34
N TYR A 195 23.32 -4.23 -9.71
CA TYR A 195 23.21 -5.03 -8.49
C TYR A 195 23.44 -6.52 -8.72
N THR A 196 22.96 -7.06 -9.85
CA THR A 196 23.13 -8.47 -10.19
C THR A 196 24.57 -8.78 -10.61
N LEU A 197 25.17 -7.97 -11.48
CA LEU A 197 26.41 -8.29 -12.18
C LEU A 197 27.66 -7.76 -11.49
N GLU A 198 27.60 -6.54 -10.95
CA GLU A 198 28.80 -5.84 -10.48
C GLU A 198 28.96 -5.90 -8.96
N LYS A 199 27.87 -5.72 -8.20
CA LYS A 199 27.98 -5.63 -6.73
C LYS A 199 28.15 -6.98 -6.04
N GLY A 200 27.57 -8.06 -6.56
CA GLY A 200 27.71 -9.42 -6.02
C GLY A 200 27.36 -9.59 -4.52
N GLN A 201 26.76 -8.58 -3.90
CA GLN A 201 26.55 -8.47 -2.46
C GLN A 201 25.28 -9.22 -2.02
N PRO A 202 25.25 -9.83 -0.82
CA PRO A 202 24.06 -10.52 -0.33
C PRO A 202 22.88 -9.60 0.00
N ASP A 203 23.13 -8.34 0.36
CA ASP A 203 22.10 -7.36 0.75
C ASP A 203 22.01 -6.23 -0.28
N ALA A 204 20.90 -6.17 -1.02
CA ALA A 204 20.64 -5.18 -2.07
C ALA A 204 19.25 -4.53 -1.86
N PRO A 205 19.05 -3.82 -0.74
CA PRO A 205 17.72 -3.38 -0.32
C PRO A 205 17.03 -2.47 -1.35
N LEU A 206 17.75 -1.55 -1.99
CA LEU A 206 17.13 -0.67 -2.99
C LEU A 206 16.67 -1.43 -4.26
N LEU A 207 17.37 -2.50 -4.63
CA LEU A 207 16.93 -3.39 -5.72
C LEU A 207 15.66 -4.13 -5.32
N VAL A 208 15.63 -4.63 -4.08
CA VAL A 208 14.47 -5.31 -3.51
C VAL A 208 13.26 -4.38 -3.44
N ASP A 209 13.43 -3.12 -3.02
CA ASP A 209 12.36 -2.11 -2.99
C ASP A 209 11.79 -1.84 -4.39
N LEU A 210 12.65 -1.69 -5.41
CA LEU A 210 12.23 -1.56 -6.82
C LEU A 210 11.48 -2.80 -7.31
N ALA A 211 11.96 -4.00 -6.96
CA ALA A 211 11.31 -5.26 -7.32
C ALA A 211 9.95 -5.43 -6.61
N TYR A 212 9.81 -4.98 -5.36
CA TYR A 212 8.54 -4.91 -4.65
C TYR A 212 7.56 -3.98 -5.35
N ASP A 213 7.97 -2.79 -5.78
CA ASP A 213 7.10 -1.90 -6.55
C ASP A 213 6.67 -2.53 -7.88
N MET A 214 7.53 -3.33 -8.52
CA MET A 214 7.18 -4.07 -9.74
C MET A 214 6.16 -5.20 -9.49
N PHE A 215 6.30 -6.02 -8.44
CA PHE A 215 5.55 -7.29 -8.31
C PHE A 215 4.89 -7.55 -6.96
N GLY A 216 5.30 -6.85 -5.92
CA GLY A 216 4.95 -7.11 -4.53
C GLY A 216 3.45 -7.25 -4.28
N PHE A 217 3.09 -8.07 -3.28
CA PHE A 217 1.68 -8.24 -2.88
C PHE A 217 1.03 -6.91 -2.49
N HIS A 218 1.78 -6.04 -1.80
CA HIS A 218 1.29 -4.77 -1.26
C HIS A 218 1.69 -3.55 -2.07
N SER A 219 2.32 -3.72 -3.25
CA SER A 219 2.66 -2.56 -4.08
C SER A 219 1.40 -1.86 -4.58
N ASP A 220 1.46 -0.53 -4.65
CA ASP A 220 0.44 0.25 -5.35
C ASP A 220 0.51 -0.08 -6.84
N LYS A 221 -0.58 -0.63 -7.37
CA LYS A 221 -0.67 -1.10 -8.76
C LYS A 221 -0.77 0.04 -9.76
N GLY A 222 -1.00 1.27 -9.30
CA GLY A 222 -0.90 2.50 -10.10
C GLY A 222 0.52 2.98 -10.34
N LYS A 223 1.52 2.43 -9.62
CA LYS A 223 2.92 2.88 -9.76
C LYS A 223 3.48 2.60 -11.16
N PRO A 224 4.26 3.54 -11.74
CA PRO A 224 4.89 3.33 -13.04
C PRO A 224 5.80 2.10 -13.09
N ALA A 225 6.51 1.76 -12.00
CA ALA A 225 7.37 0.58 -11.93
C ALA A 225 6.57 -0.72 -12.19
N HIS A 226 5.38 -0.85 -11.62
CA HIS A 226 4.49 -1.99 -11.89
C HIS A 226 4.10 -2.04 -13.37
N ALA A 227 3.55 -0.95 -13.90
CA ALA A 227 3.08 -0.85 -15.28
C ALA A 227 4.20 -1.10 -16.32
N GLN A 228 5.43 -0.70 -16.02
CA GLN A 228 6.59 -0.78 -16.91
C GLN A 228 7.49 -1.99 -16.64
N SER A 229 7.17 -2.83 -15.65
CA SER A 229 7.98 -3.98 -15.21
C SER A 229 8.46 -4.89 -16.35
N ALA A 230 7.61 -5.19 -17.33
CA ALA A 230 8.00 -6.00 -18.50
C ALA A 230 9.05 -5.33 -19.38
N ALA A 231 8.97 -3.99 -19.57
CA ALA A 231 9.93 -3.25 -20.37
C ALA A 231 11.28 -3.09 -19.65
N ILE A 232 11.24 -2.84 -18.33
CA ILE A 232 12.41 -2.78 -17.45
C ILE A 232 13.16 -4.11 -17.53
N LEU A 233 12.47 -5.23 -17.35
CA LEU A 233 13.08 -6.57 -17.41
C LEU A 233 13.57 -6.95 -18.81
N GLN A 234 12.88 -6.51 -19.86
CA GLN A 234 13.33 -6.70 -21.24
C GLN A 234 14.70 -6.04 -21.48
N HIS A 235 14.91 -4.85 -20.90
CA HIS A 235 16.20 -4.14 -20.95
C HIS A 235 17.24 -4.81 -20.05
N ALA A 236 16.90 -5.06 -18.78
CA ALA A 236 17.82 -5.66 -17.81
C ALA A 236 18.40 -6.99 -18.29
N LEU A 237 17.58 -7.84 -18.92
CA LEU A 237 17.93 -9.18 -19.37
C LEU A 237 18.40 -9.25 -20.84
N SER A 238 18.88 -8.15 -21.41
CA SER A 238 19.27 -8.08 -22.83
C SER A 238 20.32 -9.11 -23.26
N ASP A 239 21.22 -9.48 -22.34
CA ASP A 239 22.35 -10.39 -22.55
C ASP A 239 22.41 -11.52 -21.49
N ALA A 240 21.28 -11.87 -20.87
CA ALA A 240 21.21 -12.81 -19.75
C ALA A 240 21.81 -14.21 -20.04
N SER A 241 21.92 -14.60 -21.31
CA SER A 241 22.60 -15.84 -21.73
C SER A 241 24.11 -15.83 -21.48
N SER A 242 24.71 -14.67 -21.24
CA SER A 242 26.14 -14.51 -20.93
C SER A 242 26.43 -14.44 -19.44
N TRP A 243 25.39 -14.40 -18.59
CA TRP A 243 25.54 -14.29 -17.14
C TRP A 243 25.99 -15.61 -16.54
N THR A 244 26.72 -15.54 -15.43
CA THR A 244 27.11 -16.74 -14.67
C THR A 244 25.91 -17.32 -13.93
N GLU A 245 25.99 -18.60 -13.54
CA GLU A 245 24.96 -19.25 -12.71
C GLU A 245 24.70 -18.46 -11.42
N GLN A 246 25.75 -17.98 -10.76
CA GLN A 246 25.64 -17.15 -9.54
C GLN A 246 24.85 -15.85 -9.79
N GLN A 247 25.08 -15.18 -10.92
CA GLN A 247 24.36 -13.96 -11.30
C GLN A 247 22.88 -14.26 -11.61
N LEU A 248 22.61 -15.37 -12.29
CA LEU A 248 21.25 -15.81 -12.61
C LEU A 248 20.46 -16.18 -11.34
N ASP A 249 21.07 -16.93 -10.42
CA ASP A 249 20.45 -17.27 -9.13
C ASP A 249 20.18 -16.03 -8.28
N LYS A 250 21.16 -15.11 -8.21
CA LYS A 250 20.97 -13.83 -7.49
C LYS A 250 19.83 -13.01 -8.08
N PHE A 251 19.76 -12.87 -9.41
CA PHE A 251 18.67 -12.17 -10.08
C PHE A 251 17.31 -12.81 -9.75
N LEU A 252 17.21 -14.14 -9.82
CA LEU A 252 15.96 -14.82 -9.49
C LEU A 252 15.56 -14.62 -8.03
N GLU A 253 16.47 -14.80 -7.07
CA GLU A 253 16.15 -14.63 -5.66
C GLU A 253 15.74 -13.19 -5.33
N ASP A 254 16.51 -12.19 -5.77
CA ASP A 254 16.31 -10.80 -5.35
C ASP A 254 15.19 -10.09 -6.12
N VAL A 255 15.10 -10.31 -7.44
CA VAL A 255 14.21 -9.54 -8.32
C VAL A 255 12.90 -10.26 -8.60
N ILE A 256 12.91 -11.59 -8.62
CA ILE A 256 11.75 -12.40 -9.03
C ILE A 256 11.05 -13.03 -7.83
N PHE A 257 11.78 -13.66 -6.92
CA PHE A 257 11.21 -14.49 -5.86
C PHE A 257 10.95 -13.76 -4.55
N THR A 258 11.89 -12.92 -4.09
CA THR A 258 11.72 -12.10 -2.87
C THR A 258 10.45 -11.23 -2.88
N PRO A 259 10.12 -10.47 -3.95
CA PRO A 259 8.91 -9.65 -3.93
C PRO A 259 7.61 -10.46 -3.89
N LEU A 260 7.65 -11.73 -4.29
CA LEU A 260 6.54 -12.67 -4.27
C LEU A 260 6.56 -13.60 -3.06
N ASP A 261 7.44 -13.37 -2.09
CA ASP A 261 7.65 -14.22 -0.92
C ASP A 261 7.82 -15.70 -1.28
N ILE A 262 8.57 -16.01 -2.34
CA ILE A 262 8.91 -17.40 -2.73
C ILE A 262 10.42 -17.64 -2.84
N GLN A 263 11.21 -16.76 -2.22
CA GLN A 263 12.65 -16.92 -2.03
C GLN A 263 12.97 -18.21 -1.30
N THR A 264 14.14 -18.77 -1.59
CA THR A 264 14.59 -20.05 -1.05
C THR A 264 14.96 -19.91 0.43
N TYR A 265 14.33 -20.73 1.28
CA TYR A 265 14.69 -20.85 2.70
C TYR A 265 15.11 -22.27 3.05
N SER A 266 16.09 -22.39 3.93
CA SER A 266 16.17 -23.59 4.78
C SER A 266 15.15 -23.46 5.91
N GLN A 267 14.64 -24.60 6.40
CA GLN A 267 13.74 -24.63 7.55
C GLN A 267 14.32 -23.85 8.74
N GLN A 268 15.60 -24.07 9.05
CA GLN A 268 16.29 -23.35 10.14
C GLN A 268 16.27 -21.82 9.96
N LYS A 269 16.51 -21.32 8.74
CA LYS A 269 16.49 -19.87 8.46
C LYS A 269 15.08 -19.30 8.61
N ALA A 270 14.06 -20.01 8.13
CA ALA A 270 12.66 -19.61 8.28
C ALA A 270 12.22 -19.58 9.75
N GLU A 271 12.61 -20.59 10.55
CA GLU A 271 12.35 -20.63 11.99
C GLU A 271 13.02 -19.46 12.71
N ALA A 272 14.30 -19.18 12.44
CA ALA A 272 15.03 -18.09 13.09
C ALA A 272 14.41 -16.72 12.80
N LEU A 273 14.01 -16.46 11.55
CA LEU A 273 13.35 -15.22 11.16
C LEU A 273 12.01 -15.03 11.90
N LEU A 274 11.22 -16.09 11.98
CA LEU A 274 9.91 -16.02 12.60
C LEU A 274 10.00 -15.96 14.13
N GLN A 275 10.98 -16.62 14.74
CA GLN A 275 11.29 -16.47 16.17
C GLN A 275 11.68 -15.04 16.52
N SER A 276 12.52 -14.39 15.69
CA SER A 276 12.85 -12.96 15.87
C SER A 276 11.60 -12.08 15.79
N THR A 277 10.71 -12.36 14.83
CA THR A 277 9.43 -11.65 14.69
C THR A 277 8.54 -11.82 15.93
N ILE A 278 8.42 -13.04 16.44
CA ILE A 278 7.68 -13.35 17.67
C ILE A 278 8.27 -12.60 18.86
N ALA A 279 9.59 -12.63 19.05
CA ALA A 279 10.25 -11.92 20.12
C ALA A 279 9.99 -10.40 20.08
N ASN A 280 9.93 -9.81 18.88
CA ASN A 280 9.58 -8.41 18.68
C ASN A 280 8.14 -8.11 19.11
N TYR A 281 7.15 -8.92 18.72
CA TYR A 281 5.77 -8.73 19.15
C TYR A 281 5.60 -8.94 20.66
N GLU A 282 6.27 -9.93 21.25
CA GLU A 282 6.26 -10.13 22.69
C GLU A 282 6.88 -8.94 23.43
N ARG A 283 7.94 -8.35 22.88
CA ARG A 283 8.54 -7.12 23.41
C ARG A 283 7.57 -5.94 23.31
N LEU A 284 6.97 -5.73 22.13
CA LEU A 284 5.96 -4.67 21.92
C LEU A 284 4.80 -4.78 22.90
N LEU A 285 4.24 -5.98 23.10
CA LEU A 285 3.14 -6.20 24.05
C LEU A 285 3.52 -5.95 25.52
N ARG A 286 4.80 -6.09 25.88
CA ARG A 286 5.30 -5.79 27.23
C ARG A 286 5.61 -4.31 27.43
N GLU A 287 6.24 -3.67 26.44
CA GLU A 287 6.88 -2.35 26.59
C GLU A 287 6.04 -1.21 26.03
N ASN A 288 5.20 -1.47 25.02
CA ASN A 288 4.48 -0.43 24.31
C ASN A 288 3.37 0.18 25.19
N LYS A 289 3.28 1.50 25.18
CA LYS A 289 2.15 2.23 25.76
C LYS A 289 1.10 2.41 24.66
N TYR A 290 0.11 1.52 24.64
CA TYR A 290 -1.00 1.63 23.71
C TYR A 290 -1.83 2.87 24.05
N GLU A 291 -2.03 3.73 23.06
CA GLU A 291 -2.82 4.96 23.16
C GLU A 291 -3.97 4.86 22.14
N SER A 292 -5.14 5.44 22.47
CA SER A 292 -6.25 5.50 21.52
C SER A 292 -5.94 6.49 20.40
N HIS A 293 -6.29 6.16 19.16
CA HIS A 293 -6.01 7.00 18.00
C HIS A 293 -7.10 6.84 16.94
N LEU A 294 -7.54 7.95 16.33
CA LEU A 294 -8.55 8.00 15.26
C LEU A 294 -9.77 7.10 15.53
N GLY A 295 -10.38 7.22 16.72
CA GLY A 295 -11.56 6.43 17.10
C GLY A 295 -11.29 4.96 17.47
N THR A 296 -10.08 4.44 17.26
CA THR A 296 -9.69 3.08 17.70
C THR A 296 -9.16 3.12 19.14
N SER A 297 -9.67 2.23 19.98
CA SER A 297 -9.24 2.16 21.39
C SER A 297 -7.84 1.56 21.55
N ALA A 298 -7.13 1.98 22.59
CA ALA A 298 -5.85 1.37 22.99
C ALA A 298 -5.95 -0.16 23.17
N GLN A 299 -7.09 -0.64 23.68
CA GLN A 299 -7.36 -2.08 23.84
C GLN A 299 -7.45 -2.78 22.47
N THR A 300 -8.15 -2.19 21.51
CA THR A 300 -8.27 -2.75 20.15
C THR A 300 -6.90 -2.86 19.46
N TYR A 301 -6.03 -1.87 19.64
CA TYR A 301 -4.65 -1.96 19.12
C TYR A 301 -3.86 -3.09 19.77
N ARG A 302 -3.98 -3.26 21.08
CA ARG A 302 -3.32 -4.36 21.79
C ARG A 302 -3.84 -5.72 21.33
N GLU A 303 -5.17 -5.89 21.22
CA GLU A 303 -5.80 -7.13 20.75
C GLU A 303 -5.35 -7.50 19.33
N ARG A 304 -5.14 -6.50 18.45
CA ARG A 304 -4.58 -6.71 17.11
C ARG A 304 -3.15 -7.27 17.16
N ASP A 305 -2.30 -6.74 18.03
CA ASP A 305 -0.93 -7.22 18.19
C ASP A 305 -0.89 -8.61 18.84
N GLU A 306 -1.78 -8.90 19.80
CA GLU A 306 -1.95 -10.24 20.40
C GLU A 306 -2.40 -11.28 19.35
N LYS A 307 -3.35 -10.91 18.49
CA LYS A 307 -3.78 -11.75 17.36
C LYS A 307 -2.64 -11.99 16.37
N SER A 308 -1.84 -10.97 16.07
CA SER A 308 -0.68 -11.07 15.18
C SER A 308 0.39 -12.01 15.75
N LEU A 309 0.68 -11.89 17.05
CA LEU A 309 1.57 -12.81 17.76
C LEU A 309 1.08 -14.27 17.68
N GLN A 310 -0.23 -14.51 17.88
CA GLN A 310 -0.80 -15.85 17.78
C GLN A 310 -0.66 -16.43 16.37
N MET A 311 -0.90 -15.63 15.32
CA MET A 311 -0.71 -16.04 13.93
C MET A 311 0.76 -16.39 13.62
N HIS A 312 1.71 -15.61 14.12
CA HIS A 312 3.13 -15.90 13.95
C HIS A 312 3.52 -17.20 14.68
N ARG A 313 3.03 -17.45 15.90
CA ARG A 313 3.27 -18.70 16.62
C ARG A 313 2.69 -19.92 15.88
N ALA A 314 1.48 -19.80 15.33
CA ALA A 314 0.89 -20.87 14.52
C ALA A 314 1.70 -21.13 13.23
N THR A 315 2.25 -20.07 12.63
CA THR A 315 3.12 -20.19 11.46
C THR A 315 4.45 -20.87 11.83
N LEU A 316 5.03 -20.56 12.99
CA LEU A 316 6.26 -21.20 13.47
C LEU A 316 6.05 -22.69 13.71
N ASN A 317 4.93 -23.04 14.35
CA ASN A 317 4.55 -24.43 14.51
C ASN A 317 4.44 -25.14 13.14
N LEU A 318 3.79 -24.51 12.16
CA LEU A 318 3.70 -25.09 10.81
C LEU A 318 5.07 -25.29 10.17
N ILE A 319 5.97 -24.30 10.24
CA ILE A 319 7.35 -24.43 9.72
C ILE A 319 8.06 -25.63 10.36
N GLN A 320 7.88 -25.82 11.68
CA GLN A 320 8.51 -26.90 12.44
C GLN A 320 7.91 -28.29 12.15
N THR A 321 6.60 -28.37 11.92
CA THR A 321 5.89 -29.64 11.73
C THR A 321 5.80 -30.08 10.26
N ASP A 322 5.69 -29.12 9.34
CA ASP A 322 5.43 -29.36 7.91
C ASP A 322 5.94 -28.17 7.09
N PHE A 323 7.26 -28.14 6.89
CA PHE A 323 7.96 -27.09 6.15
C PHE A 323 7.48 -27.00 4.70
N ASP A 324 7.20 -28.13 4.07
CA ASP A 324 6.72 -28.19 2.68
C ASP A 324 5.32 -27.59 2.54
N ALA A 325 4.40 -27.86 3.47
CA ALA A 325 3.09 -27.21 3.47
C ALA A 325 3.18 -25.70 3.73
N TRP A 326 4.10 -25.25 4.60
CA TRP A 326 4.35 -23.82 4.77
C TRP A 326 4.86 -23.18 3.47
N ASN A 327 5.82 -23.82 2.81
CA ASN A 327 6.39 -23.32 1.57
C ASN A 327 5.39 -23.37 0.40
N GLY A 328 4.55 -24.41 0.35
CA GLY A 328 3.44 -24.54 -0.60
C GLY A 328 2.45 -23.39 -0.48
N LYS A 329 2.05 -23.01 0.73
CA LYS A 329 1.17 -21.84 0.96
C LYS A 329 1.76 -20.53 0.45
N ARG A 330 3.08 -20.36 0.53
CA ARG A 330 3.78 -19.18 -0.02
C ARG A 330 3.73 -19.20 -1.55
N ARG A 331 4.02 -20.37 -2.15
CA ARG A 331 3.92 -20.58 -3.60
C ARG A 331 2.51 -20.33 -4.14
N ASP A 332 1.47 -20.84 -3.46
CA ASP A 332 0.07 -20.62 -3.83
C ASP A 332 -0.29 -19.13 -3.89
N LYS A 333 0.21 -18.32 -2.94
CA LYS A 333 0.01 -16.86 -2.96
C LYS A 333 0.68 -16.23 -4.17
N ALA A 334 1.91 -16.61 -4.50
CA ALA A 334 2.60 -16.10 -5.67
C ALA A 334 1.89 -16.48 -6.97
N VAL A 335 1.46 -17.74 -7.11
CA VAL A 335 0.66 -18.23 -8.24
C VAL A 335 -0.63 -17.42 -8.39
N GLN A 336 -1.35 -17.22 -7.29
CA GLN A 336 -2.55 -16.39 -7.27
C GLN A 336 -2.27 -14.94 -7.70
N ARG A 337 -1.22 -14.32 -7.17
CA ARG A 337 -0.80 -12.95 -7.53
C ARG A 337 -0.52 -12.82 -9.03
N LEU A 338 0.14 -13.82 -9.62
CA LEU A 338 0.36 -13.87 -11.06
C LEU A 338 -0.96 -14.11 -11.81
N ALA A 339 -1.84 -15.00 -11.37
CA ALA A 339 -3.09 -15.32 -12.05
C ALA A 339 -4.04 -14.11 -12.21
N VAL A 340 -4.09 -13.20 -11.23
CA VAL A 340 -4.99 -12.04 -11.30
C VAL A 340 -4.37 -10.80 -11.96
N SER A 341 -3.06 -10.80 -12.23
CA SER A 341 -2.36 -9.62 -12.76
C SER A 341 -1.71 -9.85 -14.12
N ALA A 342 -2.37 -9.34 -15.17
CA ALA A 342 -1.87 -9.44 -16.54
C ALA A 342 -0.49 -8.77 -16.71
N THR A 343 -0.28 -7.65 -16.02
CA THR A 343 0.99 -6.91 -16.01
C THR A 343 2.13 -7.77 -15.47
N THR A 344 1.96 -8.36 -14.29
CA THR A 344 2.94 -9.26 -13.69
C THR A 344 3.18 -10.49 -14.58
N ARG A 345 2.13 -11.13 -15.12
CA ARG A 345 2.32 -12.28 -16.05
C ARG A 345 3.12 -11.91 -17.28
N LYS A 346 2.89 -10.72 -17.86
CA LYS A 346 3.64 -10.24 -19.02
C LYS A 346 5.12 -10.09 -18.68
N ALA A 347 5.44 -9.52 -17.54
CA ALA A 347 6.81 -9.42 -17.05
C ALA A 347 7.47 -10.81 -16.88
N PHE A 348 6.78 -11.77 -16.26
CA PHE A 348 7.30 -13.13 -16.08
C PHE A 348 7.48 -13.89 -17.40
N LYS A 349 6.63 -13.65 -18.41
CA LYS A 349 6.84 -14.17 -19.76
C LYS A 349 8.14 -13.64 -20.39
N VAL A 350 8.46 -12.35 -20.17
CA VAL A 350 9.74 -11.77 -20.61
C VAL A 350 10.90 -12.51 -19.94
N VAL A 351 10.84 -12.70 -18.61
CA VAL A 351 11.87 -13.44 -17.86
C VAL A 351 12.04 -14.87 -18.41
N LYS A 352 10.94 -15.62 -18.58
CA LYS A 352 10.96 -16.97 -19.16
C LYS A 352 11.69 -17.02 -20.50
N THR A 353 11.41 -16.06 -21.38
CA THR A 353 12.00 -16.03 -22.74
C THR A 353 13.46 -15.59 -22.73
N LYS A 354 13.86 -14.72 -21.79
CA LYS A 354 15.20 -14.12 -21.77
C LYS A 354 16.24 -14.94 -21.04
N LEU A 355 15.84 -15.68 -20.00
CA LEU A 355 16.77 -16.48 -19.21
C LEU A 355 17.17 -17.77 -19.95
N PRO A 356 18.44 -18.20 -19.87
CA PRO A 356 18.87 -19.49 -20.40
C PRO A 356 18.28 -20.66 -19.60
N ALA A 357 18.32 -21.87 -20.15
CA ALA A 357 18.01 -23.08 -19.40
C ALA A 357 19.06 -23.31 -18.28
N PRO A 358 18.68 -23.83 -17.10
CA PRO A 358 17.31 -24.24 -16.69
C PRO A 358 16.46 -23.10 -16.09
N TYR A 359 17.00 -21.89 -15.99
CA TYR A 359 16.35 -20.76 -15.31
C TYR A 359 15.04 -20.33 -15.99
N GLY A 360 15.01 -20.26 -17.32
CA GLY A 360 13.79 -19.99 -18.08
C GLY A 360 12.71 -21.06 -17.86
N GLU A 361 13.10 -22.33 -17.70
CA GLU A 361 12.20 -23.45 -17.44
C GLU A 361 11.58 -23.38 -16.05
N ARG A 362 12.35 -22.95 -15.03
CA ARG A 362 11.83 -22.70 -13.67
C ARG A 362 10.71 -21.67 -13.66
N ILE A 363 10.86 -20.58 -14.43
CA ILE A 363 9.81 -19.57 -14.60
C ILE A 363 8.65 -20.12 -15.44
N GLY A 364 8.96 -20.97 -16.42
CA GLY A 364 7.97 -21.74 -17.17
C GLY A 364 7.04 -22.55 -16.27
N ALA A 365 7.59 -23.36 -15.38
CA ALA A 365 6.83 -24.17 -14.44
C ALA A 365 5.90 -23.32 -13.55
N LEU A 366 6.38 -22.18 -13.04
CA LEU A 366 5.53 -21.27 -12.28
C LEU A 366 4.37 -20.70 -13.12
N LEU A 367 4.61 -20.38 -14.39
CA LEU A 367 3.56 -19.92 -15.31
C LEU A 367 2.57 -21.02 -15.67
N ASP A 368 3.00 -22.28 -15.67
CA ASP A 368 2.12 -23.43 -15.89
C ASP A 368 1.21 -23.65 -14.67
N GLU A 369 1.74 -23.53 -13.44
CA GLU A 369 0.92 -23.53 -12.21
C GLU A 369 -0.10 -22.39 -12.20
N VAL A 370 0.26 -21.22 -12.74
CA VAL A 370 -0.67 -20.10 -12.92
C VAL A 370 -1.79 -20.43 -13.90
N ALA A 371 -1.48 -21.15 -14.98
CA ALA A 371 -2.50 -21.62 -15.93
C ALA A 371 -3.45 -22.63 -15.26
N ASP A 372 -2.91 -23.57 -14.48
CA ASP A 372 -3.71 -24.56 -13.73
C ASP A 372 -4.61 -23.88 -12.69
N TYR A 373 -4.07 -22.93 -11.94
CA TYR A 373 -4.85 -22.10 -11.01
C TYR A 373 -5.97 -21.34 -11.74
N SER A 374 -5.70 -20.81 -12.93
CA SER A 374 -6.69 -20.04 -13.69
C SER A 374 -7.85 -20.92 -14.15
N ASN A 375 -7.56 -22.17 -14.52
CA ASN A 375 -8.53 -23.16 -15.00
C ASN A 375 -9.35 -23.83 -13.89
N ARG A 376 -8.99 -23.65 -12.61
CA ARG A 376 -9.73 -24.24 -11.49
C ARG A 376 -11.15 -23.67 -11.40
N PRO A 377 -12.14 -24.46 -10.92
CA PRO A 377 -13.45 -23.93 -10.59
C PRO A 377 -13.34 -22.75 -9.62
N LYS A 378 -13.90 -21.59 -9.99
CA LYS A 378 -13.92 -20.40 -9.14
C LYS A 378 -15.01 -20.53 -8.09
N LEU A 379 -14.75 -20.00 -6.89
CA LEU A 379 -15.72 -19.90 -5.82
C LEU A 379 -16.88 -18.97 -6.21
N TYR A 380 -16.57 -17.90 -6.94
CA TYR A 380 -17.54 -16.90 -7.42
C TYR A 380 -17.60 -16.89 -8.95
N PRO A 381 -18.27 -17.88 -9.57
CA PRO A 381 -18.42 -17.90 -11.01
C PRO A 381 -19.25 -16.70 -11.50
N PRO A 382 -18.98 -16.16 -12.70
CA PRO A 382 -19.75 -15.04 -13.23
C PRO A 382 -21.20 -15.48 -13.50
N HIS A 383 -22.15 -14.67 -13.03
CA HIS A 383 -23.57 -14.85 -13.30
C HIS A 383 -24.00 -14.21 -14.62
N LYS A 384 -25.00 -14.79 -15.28
CA LYS A 384 -25.49 -14.27 -16.56
C LYS A 384 -26.48 -13.13 -16.30
N PRO A 385 -26.45 -12.04 -17.08
CA PRO A 385 -27.44 -10.96 -16.94
C PRO A 385 -28.91 -11.44 -17.07
N SER A 386 -29.14 -12.51 -17.84
CA SER A 386 -30.47 -13.13 -17.99
C SER A 386 -31.01 -13.79 -16.71
N GLU A 387 -30.15 -14.03 -15.72
CA GLU A 387 -30.53 -14.59 -14.42
C GLU A 387 -31.02 -13.51 -13.44
N ASN A 388 -30.78 -12.22 -13.75
CA ASN A 388 -31.29 -11.14 -12.92
C ASN A 388 -32.81 -10.95 -13.10
N ARG A 389 -33.56 -11.17 -12.03
CA ARG A 389 -35.01 -10.98 -11.97
C ARG A 389 -35.43 -9.65 -11.34
N PHE A 390 -34.51 -8.97 -10.64
CA PHE A 390 -34.79 -7.70 -9.97
C PHE A 390 -34.56 -6.52 -10.90
N LYS A 391 -35.47 -5.56 -10.91
CA LYS A 391 -35.34 -4.27 -11.59
C LYS A 391 -34.69 -3.21 -10.70
N ASP A 392 -34.76 -3.39 -9.38
CA ASP A 392 -34.17 -2.50 -8.38
C ASP A 392 -32.99 -3.17 -7.67
N LEU A 393 -31.79 -2.59 -7.83
CA LEU A 393 -30.59 -3.12 -7.19
C LEU A 393 -30.62 -2.92 -5.67
N GLY A 394 -31.15 -1.79 -5.19
CA GLY A 394 -31.24 -1.50 -3.75
C GLY A 394 -32.03 -2.58 -3.01
N LEU A 395 -33.26 -2.87 -3.48
CA LEU A 395 -34.07 -3.95 -2.91
C LEU A 395 -33.35 -5.31 -2.98
N LYS A 396 -32.69 -5.60 -4.11
CA LYS A 396 -31.95 -6.85 -4.27
C LYS A 396 -30.82 -6.99 -3.26
N LEU A 397 -30.09 -5.91 -2.97
CA LEU A 397 -29.01 -5.92 -1.99
C LEU A 397 -29.54 -6.18 -0.57
N LEU A 398 -30.69 -5.62 -0.19
CA LEU A 398 -31.33 -5.96 1.09
C LEU A 398 -31.72 -7.44 1.18
N VAL A 399 -32.21 -8.02 0.09
CA VAL A 399 -32.50 -9.45 0.00
C VAL A 399 -31.24 -10.30 0.11
N ILE A 400 -30.14 -9.86 -0.52
CA ILE A 400 -28.83 -10.52 -0.39
C ILE A 400 -28.34 -10.44 1.06
N GLU A 401 -28.42 -9.28 1.71
CA GLU A 401 -28.08 -9.11 3.13
C GLU A 401 -28.80 -10.15 4.00
N GLN A 402 -30.12 -10.19 3.87
CA GLN A 402 -30.97 -11.06 4.66
C GLN A 402 -30.67 -12.55 4.42
N LEU A 403 -30.51 -12.98 3.17
CA LEU A 403 -30.34 -14.40 2.85
C LEU A 403 -28.89 -14.88 3.00
N MET A 404 -27.90 -14.06 2.64
CA MET A 404 -26.49 -14.44 2.57
C MET A 404 -25.76 -14.25 3.89
N TYR A 405 -25.99 -13.12 4.57
CA TYR A 405 -25.21 -12.72 5.75
C TYR A 405 -25.99 -13.00 7.05
N GLN A 406 -27.27 -12.64 7.09
CA GLN A 406 -28.11 -12.84 8.29
C GLN A 406 -28.55 -14.31 8.44
N GLN A 407 -29.31 -14.83 7.47
CA GLN A 407 -29.79 -16.21 7.50
C GLN A 407 -28.73 -17.24 7.08
N LYS A 408 -27.71 -16.81 6.33
CA LYS A 408 -26.61 -17.67 5.84
C LYS A 408 -27.08 -18.85 4.97
N VAL A 409 -28.21 -18.69 4.25
CA VAL A 409 -28.81 -19.71 3.37
C VAL A 409 -28.47 -19.50 1.89
N LEU A 410 -28.17 -18.27 1.46
CA LEU A 410 -27.65 -17.98 0.12
C LEU A 410 -26.13 -18.21 0.11
N LYS A 411 -25.67 -19.19 -0.67
CA LYS A 411 -24.27 -19.64 -0.72
C LYS A 411 -23.69 -19.57 -2.13
N PRO A 412 -22.35 -19.41 -2.26
CA PRO A 412 -21.40 -19.12 -1.18
C PRO A 412 -21.60 -17.71 -0.61
N GLN A 413 -21.15 -17.49 0.63
CA GLN A 413 -21.09 -16.14 1.19
C GLN A 413 -20.04 -15.34 0.40
N PHE A 414 -20.41 -14.18 -0.09
CA PHE A 414 -19.51 -13.34 -0.88
C PHE A 414 -18.50 -12.64 0.02
N ASP A 415 -17.24 -12.65 -0.41
CA ASP A 415 -16.13 -11.98 0.25
C ASP A 415 -15.29 -11.31 -0.83
N ILE A 416 -15.13 -9.99 -0.76
CA ILE A 416 -14.41 -9.20 -1.76
C ILE A 416 -12.93 -9.59 -1.86
N HIS A 417 -12.28 -9.95 -0.75
CA HIS A 417 -10.88 -10.35 -0.77
C HIS A 417 -10.70 -11.72 -1.43
N LEU A 418 -11.64 -12.64 -1.27
CA LEU A 418 -11.66 -13.92 -1.99
C LEU A 418 -12.05 -13.75 -3.47
N PHE A 419 -12.97 -12.83 -3.78
CA PHE A 419 -13.36 -12.52 -5.15
C PHE A 419 -12.22 -11.87 -5.95
N ALA A 420 -11.56 -10.84 -5.40
CA ALA A 420 -10.41 -10.17 -6.01
C ALA A 420 -9.27 -11.14 -6.33
N LYS A 421 -9.12 -12.15 -5.48
CA LYS A 421 -8.16 -13.24 -5.57
C LYS A 421 -8.39 -14.21 -6.73
N GLU A 422 -9.58 -14.23 -7.32
CA GLU A 422 -9.97 -15.11 -8.43
C GLU A 422 -10.36 -14.35 -9.69
N TYR A 423 -10.44 -13.02 -9.62
CA TYR A 423 -10.86 -12.19 -10.72
C TYR A 423 -9.68 -11.88 -11.66
N GLU A 424 -9.73 -12.39 -12.89
CA GLU A 424 -8.59 -12.36 -13.81
C GLU A 424 -8.69 -11.32 -14.92
N LYS A 425 -9.87 -10.69 -15.11
CA LYS A 425 -10.06 -9.71 -16.20
C LYS A 425 -9.28 -8.42 -15.94
N ARG A 426 -9.17 -8.03 -14.67
CA ARG A 426 -8.24 -7.02 -14.17
C ARG A 426 -7.86 -7.37 -12.74
N GLU A 427 -6.79 -6.77 -12.24
CA GLU A 427 -6.48 -6.84 -10.82
C GLU A 427 -7.44 -5.92 -10.03
N ILE A 428 -8.11 -6.45 -9.01
CA ILE A 428 -8.95 -5.67 -8.08
C ILE A 428 -8.11 -5.35 -6.85
N SER A 429 -7.96 -4.07 -6.53
CA SER A 429 -7.23 -3.61 -5.35
C SER A 429 -8.22 -2.97 -4.38
N VAL A 430 -8.55 -3.68 -3.30
CA VAL A 430 -9.51 -3.16 -2.29
C VAL A 430 -9.05 -1.81 -1.71
N GLU A 431 -7.75 -1.62 -1.52
CA GLU A 431 -7.20 -0.38 -0.98
C GLU A 431 -7.32 0.83 -1.93
N ILE A 432 -7.47 0.60 -3.24
CA ILE A 432 -7.55 1.66 -4.26
C ILE A 432 -8.99 1.80 -4.75
N ASP A 433 -9.59 0.67 -5.13
CA ASP A 433 -10.95 0.60 -5.67
C ASP A 433 -12.02 0.77 -4.58
N GLY A 434 -11.66 0.56 -3.29
CA GLY A 434 -12.62 0.51 -2.19
C GLY A 434 -13.19 1.85 -1.76
N TYR A 435 -12.70 2.96 -2.30
CA TYR A 435 -13.22 4.31 -2.07
C TYR A 435 -14.46 4.64 -2.92
N GLU A 436 -14.87 3.74 -3.80
CA GLU A 436 -16.11 3.81 -4.57
C GLU A 436 -16.76 2.41 -4.67
N ILE A 437 -17.93 2.32 -5.29
CA ILE A 437 -18.54 1.04 -5.63
C ILE A 437 -17.65 0.30 -6.63
N ILE A 438 -17.24 -0.92 -6.29
CA ILE A 438 -16.45 -1.78 -7.17
C ILE A 438 -17.36 -2.36 -8.27
N PRO A 439 -17.20 -1.99 -9.54
CA PRO A 439 -18.16 -2.34 -10.61
C PRO A 439 -18.33 -3.84 -10.83
N GLU A 440 -17.28 -4.61 -10.60
CA GLU A 440 -17.29 -6.07 -10.72
C GLU A 440 -18.15 -6.72 -9.63
N VAL A 441 -18.12 -6.18 -8.42
CA VAL A 441 -18.94 -6.64 -7.29
C VAL A 441 -20.39 -6.25 -7.52
N GLU A 442 -20.62 -5.00 -7.96
CA GLU A 442 -21.96 -4.54 -8.35
C GLU A 442 -22.55 -5.46 -9.41
N THR A 443 -21.78 -5.77 -10.46
CA THR A 443 -22.19 -6.68 -11.54
C THR A 443 -22.46 -8.09 -11.01
N TYR A 444 -21.64 -8.59 -10.09
CA TYR A 444 -21.83 -9.90 -9.46
C TYR A 444 -23.17 -9.94 -8.70
N PHE A 445 -23.41 -9.01 -7.77
CA PHE A 445 -24.67 -8.96 -7.01
C PHE A 445 -25.89 -8.69 -7.89
N LYS A 446 -25.76 -7.80 -8.88
CA LYS A 446 -26.81 -7.52 -9.85
C LYS A 446 -27.23 -8.76 -10.62
N ASN A 447 -26.30 -9.65 -10.98
CA ASN A 447 -26.61 -10.84 -11.75
C ASN A 447 -26.83 -12.11 -10.89
N LEU A 448 -26.50 -12.08 -9.60
CA LEU A 448 -26.64 -13.22 -8.68
C LEU A 448 -28.07 -13.79 -8.73
N ALA A 449 -28.16 -15.07 -9.12
CA ALA A 449 -29.42 -15.78 -9.19
C ALA A 449 -29.90 -16.17 -7.79
N ILE A 450 -31.16 -15.90 -7.48
CA ILE A 450 -31.81 -16.28 -6.22
C ILE A 450 -33.07 -17.06 -6.55
N SER A 451 -33.19 -18.28 -6.02
CA SER A 451 -34.32 -19.17 -6.28
C SER A 451 -35.58 -18.69 -5.57
N ASP A 452 -36.75 -19.06 -6.10
CA ASP A 452 -38.05 -18.75 -5.47
C ASP A 452 -38.15 -19.32 -4.04
N GLU A 453 -37.55 -20.49 -3.79
CA GLU A 453 -37.50 -21.10 -2.46
C GLU A 453 -36.75 -20.20 -1.46
N LEU A 454 -35.63 -19.59 -1.87
CA LEU A 454 -34.87 -18.67 -1.01
C LEU A 454 -35.60 -17.34 -0.86
N LEU A 455 -36.17 -16.80 -1.93
CA LEU A 455 -36.94 -15.56 -1.89
C LEU A 455 -38.16 -15.66 -0.96
N ALA A 456 -38.80 -16.82 -0.90
CA ALA A 456 -39.89 -17.10 0.04
C ALA A 456 -39.45 -17.10 1.51
N LYS A 457 -38.14 -17.19 1.83
CA LYS A 457 -37.63 -17.10 3.22
C LYS A 457 -37.44 -15.66 3.70
N VAL A 458 -37.65 -14.67 2.83
CA VAL A 458 -37.52 -13.26 3.17
C VAL A 458 -38.82 -12.77 3.79
N GLU A 459 -38.83 -12.65 5.12
CA GLU A 459 -39.96 -12.13 5.90
C GLU A 459 -39.78 -10.66 6.29
N THR A 460 -38.53 -10.26 6.53
CA THR A 460 -38.15 -8.91 6.94
C THR A 460 -36.94 -8.44 6.12
N LEU A 461 -36.88 -7.14 5.88
CA LEU A 461 -35.72 -6.47 5.30
C LEU A 461 -35.33 -5.27 6.16
N HIS A 462 -34.04 -4.94 6.17
CA HIS A 462 -33.52 -3.81 6.93
C HIS A 462 -32.50 -3.06 6.08
N GLN A 463 -32.65 -1.74 5.96
CA GLN A 463 -31.68 -0.85 5.34
C GLN A 463 -30.97 -0.04 6.43
N SER A 464 -29.74 -0.43 6.73
CA SER A 464 -28.93 0.27 7.75
C SER A 464 -28.49 1.65 7.26
N SER A 465 -28.42 2.62 8.18
CA SER A 465 -27.79 3.93 7.95
C SER A 465 -26.26 3.85 7.93
N GLY A 466 -25.69 2.75 8.42
CA GLY A 466 -24.26 2.55 8.62
C GLY A 466 -23.70 3.12 9.91
N LEU A 467 -24.49 3.89 10.67
CA LEU A 467 -24.05 4.46 11.95
C LEU A 467 -23.89 3.39 13.04
N ASP A 468 -24.57 2.25 12.89
CA ASP A 468 -24.53 1.08 13.79
C ASP A 468 -23.50 0.02 13.35
N GLY A 469 -22.74 0.31 12.30
CA GLY A 469 -21.81 -0.64 11.71
C GLY A 469 -22.24 -1.20 10.37
N GLY A 470 -23.40 -0.83 9.80
CA GLY A 470 -23.72 -1.08 8.39
C GLY A 470 -24.09 -2.52 8.03
N SER A 471 -24.61 -2.72 6.82
CA SER A 471 -24.90 -4.05 6.28
C SER A 471 -23.66 -4.70 5.68
N GLU A 472 -23.47 -6.01 5.86
CA GLU A 472 -22.25 -6.70 5.38
C GLU A 472 -22.03 -6.58 3.86
N PHE A 473 -23.11 -6.61 3.06
CA PHE A 473 -22.98 -6.45 1.61
C PHE A 473 -22.27 -5.14 1.20
N ILE A 474 -22.45 -4.06 1.99
CA ILE A 474 -21.93 -2.73 1.61
C ILE A 474 -20.41 -2.71 1.71
N TYR A 475 -19.81 -3.37 2.70
CA TYR A 475 -18.35 -3.44 2.83
C TYR A 475 -17.68 -4.38 1.82
N HIS A 476 -18.46 -5.16 1.09
CA HIS A 476 -17.97 -5.90 -0.06
C HIS A 476 -18.13 -5.12 -1.36
N LEU A 477 -19.21 -4.36 -1.49
CA LEU A 477 -19.54 -3.56 -2.67
C LEU A 477 -18.75 -2.25 -2.73
N TYR A 478 -18.66 -1.57 -1.58
CA TYR A 478 -18.00 -0.30 -1.31
C TYR A 478 -17.23 -0.43 0.04
N PRO A 479 -16.05 -1.07 0.03
CA PRO A 479 -15.28 -1.40 1.24
C PRO A 479 -15.00 -0.27 2.22
N PHE A 480 -14.80 0.96 1.74
CA PHE A 480 -14.55 2.14 2.56
C PHE A 480 -15.75 3.09 2.59
N TRP A 481 -16.97 2.57 2.40
CA TRP A 481 -18.20 3.33 2.59
C TRP A 481 -18.24 3.93 3.99
N ASP A 482 -18.34 5.26 4.06
CA ASP A 482 -18.36 6.03 5.29
C ASP A 482 -19.54 7.01 5.28
N PRO A 483 -20.70 6.65 5.86
CA PRO A 483 -21.84 7.55 5.96
C PRO A 483 -21.53 8.81 6.79
N GLY A 484 -20.55 8.75 7.71
CA GLY A 484 -20.07 9.90 8.48
C GLY A 484 -19.34 10.94 7.63
N SER A 485 -18.78 10.51 6.50
CA SER A 485 -18.13 11.37 5.49
C SER A 485 -19.07 11.82 4.37
N GLY A 486 -20.35 11.44 4.44
CA GLY A 486 -21.40 11.85 3.51
C GLY A 486 -21.75 10.83 2.44
N ASP A 487 -21.25 9.60 2.52
CA ASP A 487 -21.65 8.54 1.59
C ASP A 487 -23.10 8.11 1.83
N GLU A 488 -23.92 8.10 0.78
CA GLU A 488 -25.34 7.77 0.91
C GLU A 488 -25.58 6.25 0.84
N ALA A 489 -26.65 5.78 1.50
CA ALA A 489 -27.12 4.41 1.34
C ALA A 489 -27.59 4.13 -0.10
N ILE A 490 -27.42 2.90 -0.58
CA ILE A 490 -27.87 2.52 -1.92
C ILE A 490 -29.40 2.62 -2.00
N PRO A 491 -29.96 3.41 -2.93
CA PRO A 491 -31.37 3.73 -2.88
C PRO A 491 -32.28 2.59 -3.33
N VAL A 492 -33.38 2.39 -2.60
CA VAL A 492 -34.51 1.55 -3.04
C VAL A 492 -35.50 2.42 -3.80
N SER A 493 -35.55 2.26 -5.13
CA SER A 493 -36.33 3.15 -6.00
C SER A 493 -37.73 2.60 -6.29
N ASP A 494 -38.54 3.36 -7.04
CA ASP A 494 -39.86 2.92 -7.52
C ASP A 494 -39.83 1.65 -8.37
N LYS A 495 -38.65 1.26 -8.89
CA LYS A 495 -38.49 -0.01 -9.61
C LYS A 495 -38.74 -1.21 -8.70
N ALA A 496 -38.51 -1.06 -7.38
CA ALA A 496 -38.72 -2.09 -6.38
C ALA A 496 -40.17 -2.57 -6.34
N ILE A 497 -41.14 -1.72 -6.74
CA ILE A 497 -42.57 -2.04 -6.72
C ILE A 497 -42.89 -3.31 -7.52
N SER A 498 -42.26 -3.50 -8.69
CA SER A 498 -42.49 -4.74 -9.46
C SER A 498 -41.77 -5.94 -8.88
N ASP A 499 -40.70 -5.72 -8.12
CA ASP A 499 -39.89 -6.78 -7.55
C ASP A 499 -40.50 -7.34 -6.26
N LEU A 500 -41.44 -6.62 -5.61
CA LEU A 500 -42.18 -7.12 -4.46
C LEU A 500 -42.94 -8.43 -4.75
N GLU A 501 -43.27 -8.73 -6.02
CA GLU A 501 -43.89 -10.02 -6.41
C GLU A 501 -42.95 -11.21 -6.22
N LEU A 502 -41.64 -10.96 -6.17
CA LEU A 502 -40.64 -11.98 -5.93
C LEU A 502 -40.57 -12.40 -4.45
N LEU A 503 -41.13 -11.61 -3.53
CA LEU A 503 -40.98 -11.76 -2.08
C LEU A 503 -42.35 -12.03 -1.43
N PRO A 504 -42.95 -13.22 -1.61
CA PRO A 504 -44.33 -13.49 -1.24
C PRO A 504 -44.61 -13.45 0.27
N ASN A 505 -43.58 -13.62 1.10
CA ASN A 505 -43.70 -13.68 2.57
C ASN A 505 -43.16 -12.42 3.27
N LEU A 506 -42.74 -11.40 2.51
CA LEU A 506 -42.24 -10.15 3.07
C LEU A 506 -43.36 -9.41 3.80
N ASN A 507 -43.17 -9.15 5.09
CA ASN A 507 -44.16 -8.51 5.95
C ASN A 507 -43.68 -7.19 6.56
N SER A 508 -42.37 -6.92 6.58
CA SER A 508 -41.84 -5.67 7.09
C SER A 508 -40.51 -5.23 6.46
N ILE A 509 -40.31 -3.92 6.38
CA ILE A 509 -39.07 -3.27 5.99
C ILE A 509 -38.75 -2.17 7.02
N SER A 510 -37.55 -2.15 7.57
CA SER A 510 -37.08 -1.07 8.47
C SER A 510 -35.94 -0.25 7.85
N GLY A 511 -35.81 1.01 8.26
CA GLY A 511 -34.69 1.89 7.88
C GLY A 511 -34.76 2.44 6.46
N LEU A 512 -35.90 2.32 5.78
CA LEU A 512 -36.04 2.72 4.38
C LEU A 512 -35.86 4.24 4.19
N GLU A 513 -36.09 5.05 5.24
CA GLU A 513 -35.84 6.49 5.27
C GLU A 513 -34.38 6.87 4.93
N ASN A 514 -33.43 5.97 5.16
CA ASN A 514 -32.02 6.16 4.83
C ASN A 514 -31.79 6.33 3.32
N SER A 515 -32.74 5.88 2.48
CA SER A 515 -32.74 6.12 1.03
C SER A 515 -33.82 7.08 0.53
N LYS A 516 -34.48 7.82 1.42
CA LYS A 516 -35.50 8.85 1.08
C LYS A 516 -36.57 8.29 0.12
N PRO A 517 -37.36 7.28 0.54
CA PRO A 517 -38.21 6.51 -0.35
C PRO A 517 -39.35 7.38 -0.88
N SER A 518 -39.75 7.12 -2.12
CA SER A 518 -40.83 7.89 -2.73
C SER A 518 -42.18 7.57 -2.08
N ALA A 519 -43.10 8.54 -2.10
CA ALA A 519 -44.48 8.32 -1.66
C ALA A 519 -45.21 7.23 -2.47
N LYS A 520 -44.77 6.97 -3.71
CA LYS A 520 -45.34 5.91 -4.56
C LYS A 520 -44.91 4.53 -4.07
N LEU A 521 -43.63 4.35 -3.73
CA LEU A 521 -43.11 3.12 -3.15
C LEU A 521 -43.80 2.81 -1.81
N LEU A 522 -43.90 3.81 -0.91
CA LEU A 522 -44.56 3.65 0.38
C LEU A 522 -46.03 3.22 0.24
N LYS A 523 -46.77 3.80 -0.72
CA LYS A 523 -48.14 3.38 -1.03
C LYS A 523 -48.22 1.94 -1.54
N ALA A 524 -47.26 1.51 -2.36
CA ALA A 524 -47.22 0.15 -2.89
C ALA A 524 -46.91 -0.89 -1.80
N LEU A 525 -46.01 -0.58 -0.85
CA LEU A 525 -45.72 -1.41 0.31
C LEU A 525 -46.96 -1.56 1.21
N ALA A 526 -47.62 -0.45 1.52
CA ALA A 526 -48.84 -0.44 2.32
C ALA A 526 -49.99 -1.23 1.66
N ALA A 527 -50.13 -1.16 0.33
CA ALA A 527 -51.15 -1.90 -0.41
C ALA A 527 -50.93 -3.43 -0.39
N ARG A 528 -49.75 -3.91 0.04
CA ARG A 528 -49.42 -5.31 0.24
C ARG A 528 -49.32 -5.70 1.71
N ASP A 529 -49.81 -4.85 2.61
CA ASP A 529 -49.74 -5.02 4.07
C ASP A 529 -48.30 -5.16 4.61
N ILE A 530 -47.31 -4.63 3.89
CA ILE A 530 -45.91 -4.61 4.32
C ILE A 530 -45.70 -3.41 5.24
N LYS A 531 -45.33 -3.67 6.49
CA LYS A 531 -45.08 -2.63 7.50
C LYS A 531 -43.76 -1.93 7.21
N VAL A 532 -43.75 -0.59 7.27
CA VAL A 532 -42.53 0.21 7.18
C VAL A 532 -42.30 0.87 8.53
N SER A 533 -41.11 0.67 9.11
CA SER A 533 -40.69 1.31 10.36
C SER A 533 -39.36 2.05 10.16
N THR A 534 -39.07 2.98 11.07
CA THR A 534 -37.75 3.60 11.11
C THR A 534 -36.70 2.62 11.61
N GLU A 535 -35.44 2.89 11.31
CA GLU A 535 -34.29 2.28 11.99
C GLU A 535 -34.34 2.62 13.50
N GLU A 536 -34.00 1.64 14.34
CA GLU A 536 -34.03 1.76 15.81
C GLU A 536 -32.66 2.12 16.40
#